data_AF-A0A420VFR5-F1
#
_entry.id   AF-A0A420VFR5-F1
#
_cell.length_a   1.000
_cell.length_b   1.000
_cell.length_c   1.000
_cell.angle_alpha   90.00
_cell.angle_beta   90.00
_cell.angle_gamma   90.00
#
_symmetry.space_group_name_H-M   'P 1'
#
loop_
_entity.id
_entity.type
_entity.pdbx_description
1 polymer ?
#
loop_
_entity_poly.entity_id
_entity_poly.type
_entity_poly.pdbx_seq_one_letter_code
_entity_poly.pdbx_strand_id
1 'polypeptide(L)'
;MNLQQIFEIMNLSKKRIEWAGNLNKEVGLLKTNINKEIFSWLKTIFFSLIIVAICRHFLFSPSTVYGESMAPTLKDHEKIIISKVSKLEHFDVIVFHAPDADAYYIKRIIGLPGDRIEVKDDTLYINDKPYKEPYLKPNRNHLWAGGNFTGDFTLKEITGKSKVPKGHLFVMGDNRPVSKDSRHFKFIPIKSVIGEVKFRFYPLKKIGIPE
;
A
#
# COMPACT_ATOMS: atom_id res chain seq x y z
N MET A 1 -16.23 -81.19 24.16
CA MET A 1 -15.67 -80.38 23.06
C MET A 1 -14.75 -81.28 22.25
N ASN A 2 -14.96 -81.43 20.95
CA ASN A 2 -14.11 -82.31 20.13
C ASN A 2 -12.87 -81.55 19.61
N LEU A 3 -11.87 -82.28 19.12
CA LEU A 3 -10.61 -81.71 18.61
C LEU A 3 -10.80 -80.69 17.48
N GLN A 4 -11.87 -80.83 16.68
CA GLN A 4 -12.18 -79.97 15.55
C GLN A 4 -12.68 -78.59 15.99
N GLN A 5 -13.48 -78.53 17.07
CA GLN A 5 -13.90 -77.26 17.69
C GLN A 5 -12.71 -76.52 18.32
N ILE A 6 -11.79 -77.24 18.97
CA ILE A 6 -10.57 -76.64 19.52
C ILE A 6 -9.72 -76.05 18.39
N PHE A 7 -9.59 -76.76 17.27
CA PHE A 7 -8.84 -76.31 16.11
C PHE A 7 -9.44 -75.04 15.47
N GLU A 8 -10.76 -74.96 15.33
CA GLU A 8 -11.42 -73.74 14.85
C GLU A 8 -11.21 -72.55 15.79
N ILE A 9 -11.35 -72.73 17.11
CA ILE A 9 -11.13 -71.66 18.09
C ILE A 9 -9.68 -71.17 18.02
N MET A 10 -8.70 -72.07 17.89
CA MET A 10 -7.30 -71.72 17.72
C MET A 10 -7.06 -70.94 16.41
N ASN A 11 -7.76 -71.29 15.32
CA ASN A 11 -7.62 -70.63 14.03
C ASN A 11 -8.26 -69.22 14.03
N LEU A 12 -9.42 -69.08 14.68
CA LEU A 12 -10.08 -67.78 14.90
C LEU A 12 -9.22 -66.87 15.78
N SER A 13 -8.59 -67.41 16.83
CA SER A 13 -7.64 -66.67 17.68
C SER A 13 -6.44 -66.16 16.87
N LYS A 14 -5.83 -67.01 16.03
CA LYS A 14 -4.73 -66.60 15.13
C LYS A 14 -5.15 -65.48 14.17
N LYS A 15 -6.28 -65.62 13.49
CA LYS A 15 -6.81 -64.59 12.58
C LYS A 15 -7.06 -63.26 13.29
N ARG A 16 -7.54 -63.29 14.53
CA ARG A 16 -7.80 -62.09 15.33
C ARG A 16 -6.52 -61.36 15.75
N ILE A 17 -5.46 -62.10 16.07
CA ILE A 17 -4.12 -61.53 16.35
C ILE A 17 -3.53 -60.87 15.09
N GLU A 18 -3.64 -61.55 13.95
CA GLU A 18 -3.16 -61.03 12.66
C GLU A 18 -3.92 -59.76 12.24
N TRP A 19 -5.24 -59.74 12.41
CA TRP A 19 -6.07 -58.56 12.17
C TRP A 19 -5.66 -57.37 13.06
N ALA A 20 -5.43 -57.59 14.36
CA ALA A 20 -5.00 -56.51 15.26
C ALA A 20 -3.61 -55.96 14.90
N GLY A 21 -2.69 -56.81 14.43
CA GLY A 21 -1.38 -56.41 13.92
C GLY A 21 -1.48 -55.54 12.66
N ASN A 22 -2.33 -55.94 11.70
CA ASN A 22 -2.58 -55.16 10.48
C ASN A 22 -3.23 -53.80 10.79
N LEU A 23 -4.20 -53.76 11.72
CA LEU A 23 -4.85 -52.51 12.14
C LEU A 23 -3.85 -51.54 12.78
N ASN A 24 -2.96 -52.01 13.67
CA ASN A 24 -1.90 -51.18 14.25
C ASN A 24 -0.95 -50.62 13.19
N LYS A 25 -0.64 -51.41 12.16
CA LYS A 25 0.21 -50.99 11.05
C LYS A 25 -0.48 -49.92 10.19
N GLU A 26 -1.76 -50.10 9.85
CA GLU A 26 -2.55 -49.10 9.11
C GLU A 26 -2.71 -47.80 9.90
N VAL A 27 -3.04 -47.87 11.19
CA VAL A 27 -3.14 -46.70 12.07
C VAL A 27 -1.78 -45.98 12.18
N GLY A 28 -0.68 -46.73 12.29
CA GLY A 28 0.67 -46.18 12.28
C GLY A 28 0.99 -45.46 10.97
N LEU A 29 0.69 -46.08 9.82
CA LEU A 29 0.89 -45.49 8.49
C LEU A 29 0.05 -44.21 8.31
N LEU A 30 -1.23 -44.24 8.68
CA LEU A 30 -2.12 -43.07 8.66
C LEU A 30 -1.57 -41.94 9.53
N LYS A 31 -1.11 -42.23 10.76
CA LYS A 31 -0.51 -41.23 11.66
C LYS A 31 0.78 -40.64 11.08
N THR A 32 1.64 -41.46 10.47
CA THR A 32 2.85 -40.94 9.81
C THR A 32 2.54 -40.08 8.59
N ASN A 33 1.52 -40.41 7.81
CA ASN A 33 1.07 -39.61 6.67
C ASN A 33 0.48 -38.28 7.13
N ILE A 34 -0.38 -38.28 8.16
CA ILE A 34 -0.94 -37.06 8.75
C ILE A 34 0.17 -36.14 9.28
N ASN A 35 1.18 -36.67 9.97
CA ASN A 35 2.30 -35.87 10.46
C ASN A 35 3.12 -35.25 9.32
N LYS A 36 3.32 -35.99 8.22
CA LYS A 36 4.01 -35.48 7.02
C LYS A 36 3.20 -34.37 6.35
N GLU A 37 1.89 -34.53 6.24
CA GLU A 37 0.99 -33.51 5.68
C GLU A 37 0.99 -32.25 6.55
N ILE A 38 0.83 -32.38 7.87
CA ILE A 38 0.90 -31.25 8.80
C ILE A 38 2.24 -30.52 8.65
N PHE A 39 3.36 -31.26 8.61
CA PHE A 39 4.69 -30.66 8.43
C PHE A 39 4.85 -29.97 7.06
N SER A 40 4.23 -30.51 6.01
CA SER A 40 4.19 -29.89 4.68
C SER A 40 3.45 -28.55 4.73
N TRP A 41 2.22 -28.55 5.26
CA TRP A 41 1.41 -27.33 5.43
C TRP A 41 2.10 -26.28 6.31
N LEU A 42 2.72 -26.70 7.42
CA LEU A 42 3.49 -25.81 8.29
C LEU A 42 4.65 -25.14 7.54
N LYS A 43 5.43 -25.89 6.76
CA LYS A 43 6.49 -25.32 5.93
C LYS A 43 5.94 -24.33 4.90
N THR A 44 4.85 -24.68 4.21
CA THR A 44 4.22 -23.79 3.22
C THR A 44 3.74 -22.49 3.84
N ILE A 45 3.07 -22.56 4.99
CA ILE A 45 2.61 -21.37 5.73
C ILE A 45 3.81 -20.54 6.17
N PHE A 46 4.86 -21.18 6.71
CA PHE A 46 6.08 -20.50 7.12
C PHE A 46 6.75 -19.74 5.96
N PHE A 47 6.96 -20.38 4.81
CA PHE A 47 7.53 -19.72 3.63
C PHE A 47 6.61 -18.61 3.10
N SER A 48 5.29 -18.81 3.13
CA SER A 48 4.33 -17.78 2.72
C SER A 48 4.40 -16.53 3.62
N LEU A 49 4.50 -16.72 4.94
CA LEU A 49 4.66 -15.62 5.90
C LEU A 49 5.98 -14.86 5.68
N ILE A 50 7.07 -15.57 5.37
CA ILE A 50 8.35 -14.94 5.02
C ILE A 50 8.20 -14.09 3.76
N ILE A 51 7.60 -14.64 2.70
CA ILE A 51 7.37 -13.91 1.45
C ILE A 51 6.53 -12.66 1.70
N VAL A 52 5.43 -12.79 2.44
CA VAL A 52 4.58 -11.64 2.81
C VAL A 52 5.36 -10.61 3.63
N ALA A 53 6.20 -11.03 4.57
CA ALA A 53 7.02 -10.13 5.37
C ALA A 53 8.04 -9.38 4.51
N ILE A 54 8.72 -10.07 3.57
CA ILE A 54 9.66 -9.45 2.62
C ILE A 54 8.92 -8.46 1.72
N CYS A 55 7.81 -8.87 1.11
CA CYS A 55 6.99 -8.00 0.27
C CYS A 55 6.50 -6.77 1.04
N ARG A 56 6.05 -6.95 2.29
CA ARG A 56 5.58 -5.85 3.15
C ARG A 56 6.73 -4.91 3.55
N HIS A 57 7.91 -5.47 3.80
CA HIS A 57 9.06 -4.68 4.21
C HIS A 57 9.64 -3.87 3.03
N PHE A 58 9.82 -4.50 1.87
CA PHE A 58 10.59 -3.92 0.76
C PHE A 58 9.75 -3.40 -0.41
N LEU A 59 8.58 -3.95 -0.69
CA LEU A 59 7.84 -3.66 -1.93
C LEU A 59 6.62 -2.79 -1.69
N PHE A 60 5.73 -3.21 -0.80
CA PHE A 60 4.42 -2.58 -0.62
C PHE A 60 4.05 -2.42 0.85
N SER A 61 3.48 -1.27 1.22
CA SER A 61 2.95 -1.07 2.58
C SER A 61 1.48 -0.67 2.52
N PRO A 62 0.58 -1.39 3.19
CA PRO A 62 -0.77 -0.87 3.44
C PRO A 62 -0.70 0.32 4.38
N SER A 63 -1.57 1.30 4.19
CA SER A 63 -1.72 2.47 5.06
C SER A 63 -3.16 2.99 5.05
N THR A 64 -3.47 3.83 6.04
CA THR A 64 -4.75 4.53 6.15
C THR A 64 -4.51 6.02 5.92
N VAL A 65 -5.38 6.64 5.13
CA VAL A 65 -5.37 8.08 4.89
C VAL A 65 -5.96 8.78 6.12
N TYR A 66 -5.29 9.84 6.57
CA TYR A 66 -5.76 10.71 7.64
C TYR A 66 -5.82 12.17 7.15
N GLY A 67 -6.97 12.81 7.31
CA GLY A 67 -7.22 14.21 6.97
C GLY A 67 -7.68 14.45 5.53
N GLU A 68 -8.05 15.71 5.25
CA GLU A 68 -8.80 16.11 4.04
C GLU A 68 -7.94 16.76 2.94
N SER A 69 -6.62 16.84 3.13
CA SER A 69 -5.73 17.60 2.24
C SER A 69 -5.64 17.05 0.80
N MET A 70 -6.00 15.79 0.61
CA MET A 70 -6.03 15.11 -0.69
C MET A 70 -7.45 14.83 -1.19
N ALA A 71 -8.49 15.34 -0.51
CA ALA A 71 -9.85 15.22 -1.01
C ALA A 71 -9.99 15.99 -2.34
N PRO A 72 -10.72 15.46 -3.34
CA PRO A 72 -11.55 14.25 -3.29
C PRO A 72 -10.82 12.96 -3.69
N THR A 73 -9.60 13.07 -4.23
CA THR A 73 -8.79 11.96 -4.75
C THR A 73 -8.57 10.89 -3.68
N LEU A 74 -8.21 11.31 -2.46
CA LEU A 74 -8.14 10.48 -1.28
C LEU A 74 -8.89 11.15 -0.13
N LYS A 75 -9.86 10.42 0.45
CA LYS A 75 -10.64 10.88 1.60
C LYS A 75 -10.12 10.29 2.91
N ASP A 76 -10.48 10.94 4.00
CA ASP A 76 -10.16 10.46 5.34
C ASP A 76 -10.65 9.01 5.53
N HIS A 77 -9.83 8.21 6.24
CA HIS A 77 -10.03 6.78 6.50
C HIS A 77 -10.06 5.83 5.27
N GLU A 78 -9.77 6.31 4.05
CA GLU A 78 -9.53 5.41 2.92
C GLU A 78 -8.27 4.55 3.15
N LYS A 79 -8.29 3.29 2.70
CA LYS A 79 -7.14 2.39 2.85
C LYS A 79 -6.43 2.20 1.53
N ILE A 80 -5.13 2.38 1.55
CA ILE A 80 -4.27 2.46 0.37
C ILE A 80 -3.07 1.52 0.47
N ILE A 81 -2.51 1.16 -0.68
CA ILE A 81 -1.24 0.47 -0.83
C ILE A 81 -0.21 1.45 -1.40
N ILE A 82 0.91 1.53 -0.70
CA ILE A 82 2.06 2.36 -1.05
C ILE A 82 3.13 1.44 -1.67
N SER A 83 3.62 1.77 -2.85
CA SER A 83 4.77 1.15 -3.51
C SER A 83 6.06 1.85 -3.08
N LYS A 84 7.02 1.08 -2.55
CA LYS A 84 8.34 1.59 -2.11
C LYS A 84 9.41 1.59 -3.21
N VAL A 85 9.11 0.98 -4.35
CA VAL A 85 10.05 0.77 -5.46
C VAL A 85 9.70 1.59 -6.71
N SER A 86 8.61 2.36 -6.66
CA SER A 86 8.21 3.23 -7.74
C SER A 86 9.25 4.31 -8.01
N LYS A 87 9.48 4.59 -9.30
CA LYS A 87 10.16 5.81 -9.70
C LYS A 87 9.19 6.97 -9.53
N LEU A 88 9.66 8.04 -8.89
CA LEU A 88 8.86 9.23 -8.64
C LEU A 88 8.79 10.11 -9.90
N GLU A 89 7.58 10.39 -10.35
CA GLU A 89 7.27 11.20 -11.52
C GLU A 89 6.32 12.35 -11.17
N HIS A 90 6.12 13.27 -12.11
CA HIS A 90 5.15 14.35 -11.93
C HIS A 90 3.76 13.79 -11.69
N PHE A 91 3.03 14.44 -10.79
CA PHE A 91 1.65 14.13 -10.41
C PHE A 91 1.45 12.81 -9.66
N ASP A 92 2.50 12.07 -9.34
CA ASP A 92 2.43 10.94 -8.42
C ASP A 92 1.95 11.41 -7.04
N VAL A 93 1.09 10.61 -6.41
CA VAL A 93 0.69 10.82 -5.02
C VAL A 93 1.64 10.04 -4.13
N ILE A 94 2.31 10.70 -3.20
CA ILE A 94 3.33 10.10 -2.35
C ILE A 94 3.02 10.25 -0.87
N VAL A 95 3.51 9.30 -0.09
CA VAL A 95 3.56 9.36 1.38
C VAL A 95 4.99 9.65 1.81
N PHE A 96 5.17 10.60 2.72
CA PHE A 96 6.49 11.01 3.21
C PHE A 96 6.43 11.45 4.67
N HIS A 97 7.57 11.42 5.37
CA HIS A 97 7.69 12.00 6.71
C HIS A 97 7.48 13.52 6.65
N ALA A 98 6.54 14.03 7.43
CA ALA A 98 6.25 15.45 7.51
C ALA A 98 7.50 16.23 8.00
N PRO A 99 7.82 17.38 7.39
CA PRO A 99 8.98 18.17 7.80
C PRO A 99 8.77 18.92 9.12
N ASP A 100 7.54 19.01 9.60
CA ASP A 100 7.08 19.90 10.66
C ASP A 100 6.24 19.20 11.74
N ALA A 101 6.13 17.87 11.69
CA ALA A 101 5.45 17.04 12.68
C ALA A 101 6.02 15.62 12.68
N ASP A 102 5.90 14.90 13.80
CA ASP A 102 6.15 13.45 13.85
C ASP A 102 4.95 12.68 13.28
N ALA A 103 4.75 12.84 11.97
CA ALA A 103 3.62 12.29 11.24
C ALA A 103 3.98 11.99 9.78
N TYR A 104 3.10 11.27 9.07
CA TYR A 104 3.19 11.07 7.64
C TYR A 104 2.21 11.97 6.90
N TYR A 105 2.69 12.62 5.84
CA TYR A 105 1.84 13.40 4.93
C TYR A 105 1.67 12.68 3.60
N ILE A 106 0.49 12.86 3.01
CA ILE A 106 0.17 12.44 1.65
C ILE A 106 -0.03 13.69 0.80
N LYS A 107 0.72 13.82 -0.29
CA LYS A 107 0.65 14.95 -1.23
C LYS A 107 0.98 14.50 -2.64
N ARG A 108 0.60 15.30 -3.64
CA ARG A 108 0.94 15.10 -5.04
C ARG A 108 2.26 15.80 -5.39
N ILE A 109 3.13 15.12 -6.13
CA ILE A 109 4.35 15.72 -6.68
C ILE A 109 3.97 16.72 -7.78
N ILE A 110 4.37 17.97 -7.61
CA ILE A 110 4.21 19.02 -8.63
C ILE A 110 5.56 19.39 -9.25
N GLY A 111 6.65 19.35 -8.48
CA GLY A 111 7.99 19.63 -8.98
C GLY A 111 9.02 18.57 -8.60
N LEU A 112 9.75 18.11 -9.60
CA LEU A 112 10.94 17.27 -9.51
C LEU A 112 12.21 18.15 -9.51
N PRO A 113 13.39 17.61 -9.14
CA PRO A 113 14.64 18.35 -9.18
C PRO A 113 14.90 19.06 -10.52
N GLY A 114 15.14 20.36 -10.46
CA GLY A 114 15.41 21.21 -11.63
C GLY A 114 14.20 21.97 -12.17
N ASP A 115 12.99 21.65 -11.72
CA ASP A 115 11.77 22.28 -12.23
C ASP A 115 11.58 23.71 -11.75
N ARG A 116 11.05 24.54 -12.65
CA ARG A 116 10.41 25.83 -12.33
C ARG A 116 8.91 25.60 -12.19
N ILE A 117 8.29 26.24 -11.20
CA ILE A 117 6.85 26.12 -10.94
C ILE A 117 6.26 27.52 -10.84
N GLU A 118 5.14 27.71 -11.51
CA GLU A 118 4.32 28.92 -11.44
C GLU A 118 2.86 28.51 -11.49
N VAL A 119 2.03 29.19 -10.70
CA VAL A 119 0.58 29.15 -10.85
C VAL A 119 0.14 30.56 -11.17
N LYS A 120 -0.62 30.71 -12.24
CA LYS A 120 -1.18 31.98 -12.70
C LYS A 120 -2.57 31.74 -13.23
N ASP A 121 -3.54 32.54 -12.80
CA ASP A 121 -4.95 32.42 -13.21
C ASP A 121 -5.46 30.97 -13.04
N ASP A 122 -5.15 30.35 -11.88
CA ASP A 122 -5.47 28.95 -11.53
C ASP A 122 -4.98 27.90 -12.55
N THR A 123 -3.96 28.25 -13.33
CA THR A 123 -3.25 27.37 -14.27
C THR A 123 -1.85 27.08 -13.75
N LEU A 124 -1.53 25.80 -13.61
CA LEU A 124 -0.20 25.33 -13.24
C LEU A 124 0.73 25.34 -14.46
N TYR A 125 1.91 25.90 -14.30
CA TYR A 125 3.02 25.86 -15.25
C TYR A 125 4.21 25.15 -14.61
N ILE A 126 4.76 24.16 -15.32
CA ILE A 126 6.02 23.49 -14.97
C ILE A 126 6.99 23.70 -16.13
N ASN A 127 8.13 24.34 -15.86
CA ASN A 127 9.11 24.74 -16.88
C ASN A 127 8.45 25.48 -18.06
N ASP A 128 7.63 26.49 -17.73
CA ASP A 128 6.92 27.36 -18.67
C ASP A 128 5.86 26.66 -19.55
N LYS A 129 5.60 25.36 -19.32
CA LYS A 129 4.55 24.59 -19.99
C LYS A 129 3.29 24.51 -19.13
N PRO A 130 2.10 24.84 -19.65
CA PRO A 130 0.86 24.73 -18.90
C PRO A 130 0.45 23.26 -18.74
N TYR A 131 -0.04 22.91 -17.56
CA TYR A 131 -0.56 21.57 -17.23
C TYR A 131 -2.03 21.64 -16.83
N LYS A 132 -2.82 20.70 -17.37
CA LYS A 132 -4.19 20.48 -16.91
C LYS A 132 -4.16 19.68 -15.63
N GLU A 133 -4.96 20.09 -14.64
CA GLU A 133 -5.08 19.42 -13.34
C GLU A 133 -6.49 18.81 -13.19
N PRO A 134 -6.84 17.75 -13.94
CA PRO A 134 -8.19 17.19 -13.94
C PRO A 134 -8.66 16.69 -12.57
N TYR A 135 -7.72 16.27 -11.71
CA TYR A 135 -7.95 15.82 -10.34
C TYR A 135 -8.50 16.92 -9.41
N LEU A 136 -8.40 18.21 -9.79
CA LEU A 136 -8.96 19.32 -9.01
C LEU A 136 -10.40 19.66 -9.36
N LYS A 137 -10.92 19.18 -10.51
CA LYS A 137 -12.24 19.56 -11.02
C LYS A 137 -13.37 19.45 -9.99
N PRO A 138 -13.49 18.37 -9.19
CA PRO A 138 -14.61 18.25 -8.26
C PRO A 138 -14.58 19.32 -7.17
N ASN A 139 -13.39 19.76 -6.72
CA ASN A 139 -13.27 20.80 -5.70
C ASN A 139 -13.47 22.21 -6.28
N ARG A 140 -13.04 22.46 -7.53
CA ARG A 140 -13.22 23.76 -8.20
C ARG A 140 -14.70 24.15 -8.31
N ASN A 141 -15.58 23.16 -8.50
CA ASN A 141 -17.03 23.38 -8.65
C ASN A 141 -17.74 23.78 -7.34
N HIS A 142 -17.05 23.78 -6.20
CA HIS A 142 -17.61 24.15 -4.89
C HIS A 142 -17.19 25.55 -4.43
N LEU A 143 -16.40 26.28 -5.20
CA LEU A 143 -16.08 27.67 -4.91
C LEU A 143 -17.23 28.60 -5.34
N TRP A 144 -17.49 29.64 -4.53
CA TRP A 144 -18.31 30.76 -4.95
C TRP A 144 -17.73 31.36 -6.23
N ALA A 145 -18.60 31.59 -7.22
CA ALA A 145 -18.21 32.00 -8.56
C ALA A 145 -17.23 33.21 -8.53
N GLY A 146 -16.00 33.00 -8.99
CA GLY A 146 -15.04 34.07 -9.28
C GLY A 146 -13.68 34.02 -8.56
N GLY A 147 -13.45 33.08 -7.63
CA GLY A 147 -12.14 32.94 -6.95
C GLY A 147 -11.21 31.90 -7.59
N ASN A 148 -9.89 32.15 -7.58
CA ASN A 148 -8.88 31.15 -7.99
C ASN A 148 -8.83 30.02 -6.96
N PHE A 149 -8.93 28.75 -7.41
CA PHE A 149 -8.81 27.60 -6.52
C PHE A 149 -7.40 27.41 -5.99
N THR A 150 -6.41 27.71 -6.82
CA THR A 150 -5.02 27.87 -6.44
C THR A 150 -4.63 29.32 -6.65
N GLY A 151 -4.31 30.04 -5.57
CA GLY A 151 -3.80 31.41 -5.68
C GLY A 151 -2.51 31.48 -6.48
N ASP A 152 -2.28 32.62 -7.11
CA ASP A 152 -1.12 32.83 -7.98
C ASP A 152 0.18 32.87 -7.17
N PHE A 153 1.22 32.21 -7.68
CA PHE A 153 2.56 32.25 -7.09
C PHE A 153 3.63 31.79 -8.07
N THR A 154 4.86 32.23 -7.84
CA THR A 154 6.05 31.59 -8.40
C THR A 154 6.82 30.79 -7.35
N LEU A 155 7.54 29.76 -7.79
CA LEU A 155 8.40 28.97 -6.90
C LEU A 155 9.38 29.86 -6.11
N LYS A 156 9.87 30.93 -6.76
CA LYS A 156 10.83 31.87 -6.17
C LYS A 156 10.20 32.69 -5.04
N GLU A 157 8.97 33.15 -5.18
CA GLU A 157 8.24 33.88 -4.13
C GLU A 157 8.06 33.03 -2.88
N ILE A 158 7.62 31.78 -3.07
CA ILE A 158 7.29 30.86 -1.97
C ILE A 158 8.55 30.32 -1.28
N THR A 159 9.58 29.97 -2.06
CA THR A 159 10.71 29.18 -1.56
C THR A 159 12.05 29.92 -1.54
N GLY A 160 12.14 31.07 -2.21
CA GLY A 160 13.38 31.79 -2.46
C GLY A 160 14.27 31.16 -3.54
N LYS A 161 13.85 30.07 -4.21
CA LYS A 161 14.61 29.39 -5.26
C LYS A 161 13.85 29.42 -6.58
N SER A 162 14.57 29.66 -7.68
CA SER A 162 13.97 29.65 -9.02
C SER A 162 13.66 28.24 -9.54
N LYS A 163 14.32 27.22 -8.99
CA LYS A 163 14.17 25.81 -9.35
C LYS A 163 14.13 24.92 -8.12
N VAL A 164 13.45 23.77 -8.22
CA VAL A 164 13.49 22.72 -7.20
C VAL A 164 14.94 22.23 -7.06
N PRO A 165 15.54 22.25 -5.86
CA PRO A 165 16.92 21.80 -5.66
C PRO A 165 17.12 20.31 -5.97
N LYS A 166 18.37 19.91 -6.22
CA LYS A 166 18.74 18.49 -6.31
C LYS A 166 18.34 17.76 -5.02
N GLY A 167 17.84 16.53 -5.15
CA GLY A 167 17.44 15.69 -4.03
C GLY A 167 16.15 16.12 -3.31
N HIS A 168 15.39 17.06 -3.88
CA HIS A 168 14.18 17.60 -3.27
C HIS A 168 12.98 17.54 -4.23
N LEU A 169 11.78 17.63 -3.65
CA LEU A 169 10.50 17.70 -4.35
C LEU A 169 9.71 18.93 -3.88
N PHE A 170 8.84 19.40 -4.76
CA PHE A 170 7.77 20.35 -4.43
C PHE A 170 6.43 19.64 -4.56
N VAL A 171 5.64 19.62 -3.49
CA VAL A 171 4.42 18.80 -3.38
C VAL A 171 3.23 19.66 -2.96
N MET A 172 2.04 19.33 -3.47
CA MET A 172 0.80 20.05 -3.16
C MET A 172 -0.33 19.06 -2.84
N GLY A 173 -1.27 19.48 -2.00
CA GLY A 173 -2.49 18.72 -1.79
C GLY A 173 -3.53 19.04 -2.86
N ASP A 174 -4.37 18.07 -3.17
CA ASP A 174 -5.46 18.24 -4.15
C ASP A 174 -6.59 19.12 -3.60
N ASN A 175 -6.73 19.17 -2.27
CA ASN A 175 -7.59 20.14 -1.59
C ASN A 175 -6.81 21.45 -1.34
N ARG A 176 -6.59 22.20 -2.43
CA ARG A 176 -5.71 23.38 -2.47
C ARG A 176 -5.97 24.41 -1.37
N PRO A 177 -7.22 24.78 -1.02
CA PRO A 177 -7.46 25.84 -0.04
C PRO A 177 -7.10 25.46 1.40
N VAL A 178 -7.15 24.17 1.76
CA VAL A 178 -6.94 23.71 3.15
C VAL A 178 -5.66 22.91 3.32
N SER A 179 -4.97 22.58 2.23
CA SER A 179 -3.76 21.76 2.26
C SER A 179 -2.55 22.57 2.77
N LYS A 180 -1.99 22.11 3.90
CA LYS A 180 -0.64 22.46 4.34
C LYS A 180 0.37 21.65 3.52
N ASP A 181 1.02 22.30 2.57
CA ASP A 181 1.94 21.67 1.61
C ASP A 181 3.17 22.54 1.30
N SER A 182 3.88 22.29 0.19
CA SER A 182 5.10 23.01 -0.17
C SER A 182 4.93 24.51 -0.34
N ARG A 183 3.69 25.00 -0.49
CA ARG A 183 3.39 26.45 -0.42
C ARG A 183 3.68 27.06 0.96
N HIS A 184 3.75 26.22 2.00
CA HIS A 184 4.00 26.62 3.38
C HIS A 184 5.37 26.13 3.87
N PHE A 185 5.65 24.82 3.76
CA PHE A 185 6.89 24.22 4.26
C PHE A 185 8.02 24.15 3.21
N LYS A 186 7.81 24.68 2.00
CA LYS A 186 8.80 24.68 0.90
C LYS A 186 9.11 23.25 0.44
N PHE A 187 10.37 22.89 0.30
CA PHE A 187 10.77 21.61 -0.29
C PHE A 187 10.77 20.47 0.72
N ILE A 188 10.54 19.25 0.23
CA ILE A 188 10.79 18.02 1.00
C ILE A 188 11.93 17.21 0.36
N PRO A 189 12.79 16.55 1.15
CA PRO A 189 13.87 15.75 0.59
C PRO A 189 13.32 14.44 0.02
N ILE A 190 13.82 13.97 -1.13
CA ILE A 190 13.39 12.69 -1.74
C ILE A 190 13.54 11.52 -0.75
N LYS A 191 14.57 11.57 0.11
CA LYS A 191 14.82 10.57 1.16
C LYS A 191 13.75 10.51 2.25
N SER A 192 12.86 11.51 2.40
CA SER A 192 11.74 11.41 3.35
C SER A 192 10.54 10.67 2.77
N VAL A 193 10.56 10.35 1.47
CA VAL A 193 9.48 9.62 0.79
C VAL A 193 9.48 8.16 1.23
N ILE A 194 8.33 7.71 1.72
CA ILE A 194 8.05 6.31 2.06
C ILE A 194 7.70 5.52 0.81
N GLY A 195 6.95 6.14 -0.11
CA GLY A 195 6.63 5.57 -1.39
C GLY A 195 5.44 6.24 -2.07
N GLU A 196 5.06 5.69 -3.21
CA GLU A 196 3.98 6.17 -4.06
C GLU A 196 2.68 5.43 -3.76
N VAL A 197 1.57 6.15 -3.66
CA VAL A 197 0.23 5.57 -3.53
C VAL A 197 -0.20 5.00 -4.89
N LYS A 198 -0.25 3.66 -5.00
CA LYS A 198 -0.62 2.98 -6.25
C LYS A 198 -2.04 2.46 -6.28
N PHE A 199 -2.64 2.19 -5.12
CA PHE A 199 -3.92 1.50 -5.08
C PHE A 199 -4.71 1.87 -3.84
N ARG A 200 -6.01 2.06 -3.98
CA ARG A 200 -7.00 2.15 -2.90
C ARG A 200 -7.80 0.86 -2.88
N PHE A 201 -7.86 0.21 -1.73
CA PHE A 201 -8.62 -1.04 -1.55
C PHE A 201 -9.85 -0.88 -0.64
N TYR A 202 -10.01 0.28 0.00
CA TYR A 202 -11.20 0.61 0.77
C TYR A 202 -11.53 2.12 0.65
N PRO A 203 -12.81 2.50 0.48
CA PRO A 203 -14.02 1.67 0.49
C PRO A 203 -14.17 0.78 -0.75
N LEU A 204 -14.87 -0.36 -0.61
CA LEU A 204 -14.99 -1.37 -1.69
C LEU A 204 -15.59 -0.80 -2.99
N LYS A 205 -16.47 0.20 -2.89
CA LYS A 205 -17.08 0.88 -4.04
C LYS A 205 -16.11 1.76 -4.84
N LYS A 206 -14.93 2.04 -4.31
CA LYS A 206 -13.89 2.89 -4.92
C LYS A 206 -12.54 2.18 -5.04
N ILE A 207 -12.54 0.85 -5.10
CA ILE A 207 -11.32 0.08 -5.31
C ILE A 207 -10.70 0.47 -6.65
N GLY A 208 -9.41 0.74 -6.67
CA GLY A 208 -8.68 1.10 -7.89
C GLY A 208 -7.55 2.09 -7.64
N ILE A 209 -7.04 2.68 -8.72
CA ILE A 209 -6.05 3.75 -8.65
C ILE A 209 -6.78 5.03 -8.18
N PRO A 210 -6.28 5.74 -7.16
CA PRO A 210 -6.87 7.00 -6.75
C PRO A 210 -6.53 8.11 -7.75
N GLU A 211 -7.55 8.68 -8.39
CA GLU A 211 -7.46 9.82 -9.32
C GLU A 211 -8.28 11.01 -8.82
#